data_AF-A0A537FIK9-F1
#
_entry.id   AF-A0A537FIK9-F1
#
_cell.length_a   1.000
_cell.length_b   1.000
_cell.length_c   1.000
_cell.angle_alpha   90.00
_cell.angle_beta   90.00
_cell.angle_gamma   90.00
#
_symmetry.space_group_name_H-M   'P 1'
#
loop_
_entity.id
_entity.type
_entity.pdbx_description
1 polymer ?
#
loop_
_entity_poly.entity_id
_entity_poly.type
_entity_poly.pdbx_seq_one_letter_code
_entity_poly.pdbx_strand_id
1 'polypeptide(L)'
;DLGSGDRKAVMVPSLKGGTNVMMTRPPAAIRPGYGRWSYSKHLRQAQIAGIDAYSMSNARVSFDIDTVDDLIELRRRDPEGRTASARVVCSMQPILNHARTA
;
A
#
# COMPACT_ATOMS: atom_id res chain seq x y z
N ASP A 1 -22.35 11.35 -25.86
CA ASP A 1 -21.34 12.12 -25.13
C ASP A 1 -21.92 12.45 -23.75
N LEU A 2 -21.55 11.68 -22.73
CA LEU A 2 -22.03 11.82 -21.35
C LEU A 2 -20.82 12.02 -20.44
N GLY A 3 -20.33 13.25 -20.43
CA GLY A 3 -19.42 13.78 -19.41
C GLY A 3 -17.96 13.37 -19.59
N SER A 4 -17.17 14.27 -20.19
CA SER A 4 -15.72 14.39 -19.97
C SER A 4 -15.38 14.81 -18.52
N GLY A 5 -16.18 14.35 -17.56
CA GLY A 5 -16.05 14.66 -16.14
C GLY A 5 -14.75 14.10 -15.61
N ASP A 6 -13.75 14.96 -15.54
CA ASP A 6 -12.55 14.89 -14.71
C ASP A 6 -12.12 13.45 -14.33
N ARG A 7 -11.72 12.66 -15.34
CA ARG A 7 -11.33 11.27 -15.13
C ARG A 7 -9.95 11.24 -14.50
N LYS A 8 -9.91 10.89 -13.21
CA LYS A 8 -8.71 10.95 -12.39
C LYS A 8 -8.49 9.67 -11.63
N ALA A 9 -7.22 9.36 -11.40
CA ALA A 9 -6.81 8.32 -10.49
C ALA A 9 -5.74 8.84 -9.53
N VAL A 10 -5.89 8.53 -8.25
CA VAL A 10 -4.86 8.76 -7.23
C VAL A 10 -4.38 7.40 -6.74
N MET A 11 -3.07 7.19 -6.76
CA MET A 11 -2.46 5.92 -6.37
C MET A 11 -1.36 6.13 -5.34
N VAL A 12 -1.29 5.20 -4.38
CA VAL A 12 -0.16 5.10 -3.45
C VAL A 12 0.56 3.78 -3.72
N PRO A 13 1.85 3.81 -4.10
CA PRO A 13 2.62 2.59 -4.28
C PRO A 13 2.88 1.92 -2.92
N SER A 14 2.93 0.58 -2.92
CA SER A 14 3.57 -0.20 -1.85
C SER A 14 5.08 0.01 -1.90
N LEU A 15 5.77 -0.18 -0.77
CA LEU A 15 7.23 -0.28 -0.74
C LEU A 15 7.80 -1.45 -1.58
N LYS A 16 6.97 -2.45 -1.91
CA LYS A 16 7.35 -3.65 -2.67
C LYS A 16 6.92 -3.62 -4.14
N GLY A 17 6.53 -2.44 -4.66
CA GLY A 17 6.15 -2.25 -6.07
C GLY A 17 4.70 -2.63 -6.42
N GLY A 18 3.90 -3.00 -5.43
CA GLY A 18 2.44 -3.13 -5.53
C GLY A 18 1.71 -1.79 -5.39
N THR A 19 0.39 -1.82 -5.27
CA THR A 19 -0.48 -0.65 -5.09
C THR A 19 -1.27 -0.79 -3.80
N ASN A 20 -1.02 0.07 -2.82
CA ASN A 20 -1.73 0.02 -1.53
C ASN A 20 -3.06 0.76 -1.60
N VAL A 21 -3.10 1.87 -2.33
CA VAL A 21 -4.33 2.64 -2.53
C VAL A 21 -4.48 2.95 -3.99
N MET A 22 -5.69 2.77 -4.50
CA MET A 22 -6.13 3.27 -5.79
C MET A 22 -7.53 3.86 -5.63
N MET A 23 -7.64 5.16 -5.84
CA MET A 23 -8.91 5.87 -5.87
C MET A 23 -9.16 6.38 -7.29
N THR A 24 -10.38 6.20 -7.79
CA THR A 24 -10.75 6.58 -9.16
C THR A 24 -12.00 7.42 -9.17
N ARG A 25 -12.04 8.39 -10.09
CA ARG A 25 -13.23 9.14 -10.47
C ARG A 25 -13.36 9.06 -12.00
N PRO A 26 -14.50 8.62 -12.56
CA PRO A 26 -15.57 7.88 -11.85
C PRO A 26 -15.04 6.56 -11.25
N PRO A 27 -15.79 5.94 -10.33
CA PRO A 27 -15.47 4.59 -9.86
C PRO A 27 -15.27 3.63 -11.05
N ALA A 28 -14.33 2.70 -10.92
CA ALA A 28 -13.98 1.71 -11.96
C ALA A 28 -13.41 2.28 -13.27
N ALA A 29 -12.96 3.54 -13.29
CA ALA A 29 -12.22 4.09 -14.43
C ALA A 29 -10.91 3.33 -14.72
N ILE A 30 -10.32 2.71 -13.69
CA ILE A 30 -9.19 1.78 -13.80
C ILE A 30 -9.63 0.44 -13.22
N ARG A 31 -9.38 -0.66 -13.93
CA ARG A 31 -9.76 -2.00 -13.48
C ARG A 31 -8.79 -2.47 -12.39
N PRO A 32 -9.29 -2.91 -11.22
CA PRO A 32 -8.44 -3.48 -10.19
C PRO A 32 -7.62 -4.67 -10.71
N GLY A 33 -6.32 -4.65 -10.44
CA GLY A 33 -5.37 -5.69 -10.85
C GLY A 33 -4.17 -5.77 -9.90
N TYR A 34 -4.44 -6.17 -8.65
CA TYR A 34 -3.45 -6.17 -7.56
C TYR A 34 -2.42 -7.32 -7.65
N GLY A 35 -1.37 -7.19 -6.84
CA GLY A 35 -0.27 -8.15 -6.74
C GLY A 35 1.04 -7.60 -7.26
N ARG A 36 1.96 -8.50 -7.65
CA ARG A 36 3.29 -8.12 -8.11
C ARG A 36 3.22 -7.17 -9.30
N TRP A 37 3.94 -6.05 -9.18
CA TRP A 37 3.99 -4.97 -10.17
C TRP A 37 2.65 -4.29 -10.47
N SER A 38 1.67 -4.38 -9.56
CA SER A 38 0.35 -3.79 -9.81
C SER A 38 0.40 -2.28 -10.02
N TYR A 39 1.34 -1.57 -9.38
CA TYR A 39 1.44 -0.13 -9.55
C TYR A 39 1.78 0.28 -10.98
N SER A 40 2.80 -0.34 -11.58
CA SER A 40 3.14 -0.12 -12.98
C SER A 40 2.00 -0.54 -13.92
N LYS A 41 1.30 -1.63 -13.61
CA LYS A 41 0.11 -2.07 -14.39
C LYS A 41 -1.01 -1.02 -14.33
N HIS A 42 -1.33 -0.50 -13.15
CA HIS A 42 -2.36 0.52 -12.98
C HIS A 42 -1.98 1.85 -13.65
N LEU A 43 -0.72 2.29 -13.54
CA LEU A 43 -0.23 3.47 -14.28
C LEU A 43 -0.35 3.28 -15.79
N ARG A 44 -0.02 2.10 -16.30
CA ARG A 44 -0.15 1.77 -17.73
C ARG A 44 -1.62 1.78 -18.18
N GLN A 45 -2.53 1.25 -17.36
CA GLN A 45 -3.97 1.32 -17.66
C GLN A 45 -4.46 2.77 -17.72
N ALA A 46 -4.07 3.61 -16.77
CA ALA A 46 -4.41 5.04 -16.79
C ALA A 46 -3.91 5.73 -18.06
N GLN A 47 -2.65 5.47 -18.42
CA GLN A 47 -2.02 6.02 -19.62
C GLN A 47 -2.78 5.61 -20.90
N ILE A 48 -3.09 4.32 -21.07
CA ILE A 48 -3.83 3.82 -22.25
C ILE A 48 -5.24 4.42 -22.31
N ALA A 49 -5.89 4.62 -21.16
CA ALA A 49 -7.25 5.12 -21.08
C ALA A 49 -7.36 6.66 -21.16
N GLY A 50 -6.23 7.39 -21.17
CA GLY A 50 -6.20 8.84 -21.09
C GLY A 50 -6.83 9.36 -19.78
N ILE A 51 -6.43 8.76 -18.65
CA ILE A 51 -6.84 9.14 -17.30
C ILE A 51 -5.67 9.85 -16.63
N ASP A 52 -5.94 11.00 -16.01
CA ASP A 52 -4.93 11.73 -15.25
C ASP A 52 -4.60 10.97 -13.97
N ALA A 53 -3.40 10.40 -13.91
CA ALA A 53 -2.92 9.60 -12.79
C ALA A 53 -1.95 10.41 -11.92
N TYR A 54 -2.25 10.48 -10.63
CA TYR A 54 -1.42 11.12 -9.62
C TYR A 54 -0.86 10.07 -8.67
N SER A 55 0.45 10.12 -8.47
CA SER A 55 1.13 9.31 -7.46
C SER A 55 1.33 10.12 -6.19
N MET A 56 0.92 9.55 -5.05
CA MET A 56 1.19 10.12 -3.75
C MET A 56 2.15 9.21 -2.98
N SER A 57 3.25 9.79 -2.51
CA SER A 57 4.16 9.12 -1.59
C SER A 57 3.72 9.40 -0.15
N ASN A 58 3.37 8.34 0.59
CA ASN A 58 3.08 8.42 2.01
C ASN A 58 3.66 7.20 2.72
N ALA A 59 4.69 7.41 3.55
CA ALA A 59 5.45 6.33 4.15
C ALA A 59 4.61 5.37 5.02
N ARG A 60 3.51 5.84 5.61
CA ARG A 60 2.62 4.99 6.43
C ARG A 60 1.66 4.20 5.56
N VAL A 61 1.08 4.82 4.53
CA VAL A 61 0.13 4.15 3.63
C VAL A 61 0.84 3.19 2.67
N SER A 62 2.07 3.52 2.24
CA SER A 62 2.91 2.67 1.39
C SER A 62 3.46 1.42 2.09
N PHE A 63 3.39 1.36 3.42
CA PHE A 63 3.91 0.24 4.20
C PHE A 63 2.78 -0.72 4.60
N ASP A 64 2.59 -1.75 3.78
CA ASP A 64 1.74 -2.91 4.05
C ASP A 64 2.52 -4.00 4.80
N ILE A 65 1.79 -4.83 5.57
CA ILE A 65 2.34 -5.90 6.40
C ILE A 65 1.94 -7.24 5.77
N ASP A 66 2.89 -7.92 5.12
CA ASP A 66 2.69 -9.23 4.49
C ASP A 66 3.54 -10.34 5.14
N THR A 67 4.69 -9.96 5.71
CA THR A 67 5.70 -10.90 6.22
C THR A 67 6.03 -10.64 7.69
N VAL A 68 6.75 -11.61 8.29
CA VAL A 68 7.29 -11.46 9.64
C VAL A 68 8.29 -10.30 9.72
N ASP A 69 9.10 -10.10 8.67
CA ASP A 69 10.05 -8.99 8.61
C ASP A 69 9.33 -7.63 8.64
N ASP A 70 8.14 -7.53 8.02
CA ASP A 70 7.32 -6.32 8.10
C ASP A 70 6.83 -6.07 9.53
N LEU A 71 6.56 -7.11 10.33
CA LEU A 71 6.21 -6.93 11.75
C LEU A 71 7.38 -6.42 12.59
N ILE A 72 8.61 -6.90 12.29
CA ILE A 72 9.84 -6.40 12.91
C ILE A 72 10.05 -4.92 12.55
N GLU A 73 9.84 -4.56 11.29
CA GLU A 73 9.95 -3.18 10.83
C GLU A 73 8.83 -2.28 11.40
N LEU A 74 7.59 -2.80 11.50
CA LEU A 74 6.48 -2.11 12.14
C LEU A 74 6.82 -1.72 13.57
N ARG A 75 7.46 -2.63 14.33
CA ARG A 75 7.91 -2.33 15.69
C ARG A 75 8.87 -1.14 15.73
N ARG A 76 9.79 -1.05 14.78
CA ARG A 76 10.76 0.07 14.70
C ARG A 76 10.05 1.38 14.36
N ARG A 77 9.02 1.34 13.50
CA ARG A 77 8.27 2.51 13.04
C ARG A 77 7.20 3.01 14.01
N ASP A 78 6.62 2.11 14.81
CA ASP A 78 5.54 2.43 15.76
C ASP A 78 5.81 1.78 17.14
N PRO A 79 6.90 2.19 17.83
CA PRO A 79 7.33 1.56 19.08
C PRO A 79 6.31 1.71 20.22
N GLU A 80 5.48 2.76 20.15
CA GLU A 80 4.42 3.05 21.11
C GLU A 80 3.15 2.22 20.88
N GLY A 81 3.05 1.49 19.77
CA GLY A 81 1.85 0.71 19.46
C GLY A 81 0.62 1.58 19.21
N ARG A 82 0.71 2.62 18.37
CA ARG A 82 -0.44 3.50 18.08
C ARG A 82 -1.45 2.81 17.17
N THR A 83 -1.01 1.88 16.34
CA THR A 83 -1.88 1.03 15.52
C THR A 83 -2.20 -0.29 16.23
N ALA A 84 -3.34 -0.91 15.93
CA ALA A 84 -3.72 -2.20 16.52
C ALA A 84 -2.67 -3.29 16.25
N SER A 85 -2.16 -3.37 15.02
CA SER A 85 -1.09 -4.30 14.64
C SER A 85 0.18 -4.05 15.46
N ALA A 86 0.59 -2.79 15.63
CA ALA A 86 1.76 -2.48 16.44
C ALA A 86 1.55 -2.82 17.92
N ARG A 87 0.35 -2.65 18.50
CA ARG A 87 0.07 -3.10 19.89
C ARG A 87 0.26 -4.60 20.08
N VAL A 88 -0.18 -5.40 19.11
CA VAL A 88 -0.01 -6.85 19.17
C VAL A 88 1.47 -7.21 19.10
N VAL A 89 2.20 -6.67 18.12
CA VAL A 89 3.65 -6.84 18.03
C VAL A 89 4.34 -6.36 19.32
N CYS A 90 3.84 -5.27 19.93
CA CYS A 90 4.21 -4.77 21.25
C CYS A 90 4.18 -5.81 22.35
N SER A 91 3.04 -6.49 22.48
CA SER A 91 2.80 -7.51 23.50
C SER A 91 3.51 -8.86 23.25
N MET A 92 3.93 -9.17 22.02
CA MET A 92 4.57 -10.46 21.63
C MET A 92 6.06 -10.60 22.02
N GLN A 93 6.56 -9.70 22.88
CA GLN A 93 7.98 -9.49 23.19
C GLN A 93 8.78 -10.74 23.67
N PRO A 94 8.21 -11.77 24.34
CA PRO A 94 9.00 -12.95 24.73
C PRO A 94 9.36 -13.92 23.58
N ILE A 95 8.62 -13.89 22.46
CA ILE A 95 8.72 -14.93 21.41
C ILE A 95 9.76 -14.57 20.34
N LEU A 96 9.92 -13.28 20.01
CA LEU A 96 10.84 -12.84 18.94
C LEU A 96 12.33 -12.84 19.34
N ASN A 97 12.66 -12.85 20.63
CA ASN A 97 14.04 -12.96 21.08
C ASN A 97 14.62 -14.39 20.90
N HIS A 98 13.78 -15.43 20.89
CA HIS A 98 14.25 -16.82 20.75
C HIS A 98 14.64 -17.20 19.31
N ALA A 99 14.06 -16.53 18.30
CA ALA A 99 14.35 -16.81 16.88
C ALA A 99 15.68 -16.20 16.38
N ARG A 100 16.39 -15.42 17.22
CA ARG A 100 17.72 -14.86 16.91
C ARG A 100 18.89 -15.67 17.50
N THR A 101 18.59 -16.70 18.29
CA THR A 101 19.57 -17.52 19.03
C THR A 101 19.59 -18.99 18.61
N ALA A 102 18.89 -19.36 17.53
CA ALA A 102 18.94 -20.68 16.90
C ALA A 102 19.40 -20.50 15.44
#